data_AF-A0A7U7ICK6-F1
#
_entry.id   AF-A0A7U7ICK6-F1
#
_cell.length_a   1.000
_cell.length_b   1.000
_cell.length_c   1.000
_cell.angle_alpha   90.00
_cell.angle_beta   90.00
_cell.angle_gamma   90.00
#
_symmetry.space_group_name_H-M   'P 1'
#
loop_
_entity.id
_entity.type
_entity.pdbx_description
1 polymer ?
#
loop_
_entity_poly.entity_id
_entity_poly.type
_entity_poly.pdbx_seq_one_letter_code
_entity_poly.pdbx_strand_id
1 'polypeptide(L)' 'MDKESVVASLARNKKIAVETMTGQRYIIERILHTNDEKHIHILKPKDVVLDVDTIKDIDENHLDDAT' A
#
# COMPACT_ATOMS: atom_id res chain seq x y z
N MET A 1 -10.43 1.11 -4.92
CA MET A 1 -9.03 1.09 -5.36
C MET A 1 -8.73 -0.29 -5.92
N ASP A 2 -7.74 -0.46 -6.78
CA ASP A 2 -7.28 -1.75 -7.29
C ASP A 2 -5.80 -1.99 -6.95
N LYS A 3 -5.37 -3.26 -6.98
CA LYS A 3 -3.98 -3.64 -6.66
C LYS A 3 -2.98 -3.04 -7.65
N GLU A 4 -3.34 -2.95 -8.93
CA GLU A 4 -2.43 -2.45 -9.97
C GLU A 4 -2.10 -0.97 -9.76
N SER A 5 -3.07 -0.17 -9.32
CA SER A 5 -2.85 1.23 -8.93
C SER A 5 -1.79 1.37 -7.85
N VAL A 6 -1.85 0.55 -6.79
CA VAL A 6 -0.85 0.55 -5.71
C VAL A 6 0.53 0.10 -6.21
N VAL A 7 0.57 -0.96 -7.02
CA VAL A 7 1.82 -1.47 -7.62
C VAL A 7 2.45 -0.41 -8.52
N ALA A 8 1.67 0.26 -9.37
CA ALA A 8 2.13 1.28 -10.29
C ALA A 8 2.65 2.52 -9.54
N SER A 9 1.92 2.98 -8.52
CA SER A 9 2.37 4.09 -7.67
C SER A 9 3.66 3.75 -6.93
N LEU A 10 3.79 2.53 -6.40
CA LEU A 10 5.01 2.07 -5.75
C LEU A 10 6.19 1.97 -6.73
N ALA A 11 5.95 1.48 -7.94
CA ALA A 11 6.98 1.39 -8.98
C ALA A 11 7.51 2.77 -9.40
N ARG A 12 6.63 3.79 -9.42
CA ARG A 12 7.01 5.18 -9.72
C ARG A 12 7.77 5.85 -8.58
N ASN A 13 7.30 5.69 -7.33
CA ASN A 13 7.76 6.50 -6.20
C ASN A 13 8.71 5.77 -5.23
N LYS A 14 8.98 4.47 -5.42
CA LYS A 14 9.76 3.57 -4.52
C LYS A 14 9.21 3.40 -3.10
N LYS A 15 8.42 4.36 -2.62
CA LYS A 15 7.73 4.37 -1.33
C LYS A 15 6.42 5.12 -1.50
N ILE A 16 5.35 4.58 -0.95
CA ILE A 16 4.01 5.19 -0.93
C ILE A 16 3.38 5.00 0.44
N ALA A 17 2.39 5.82 0.78
CA ALA A 17 1.50 5.60 1.89
C ALA A 17 0.10 5.24 1.37
N VAL A 18 -0.60 4.38 2.09
CA VAL A 18 -1.95 3.96 1.73
C VAL A 18 -2.85 4.16 2.94
N GLU A 19 -3.92 4.92 2.75
CA GLU A 19 -4.94 5.14 3.79
C GLU A 19 -6.10 4.16 3.57
N THR A 20 -6.57 3.55 4.64
CA THR A 20 -7.72 2.65 4.64
C THR A 20 -9.01 3.37 5.02
N MET A 21 -10.16 2.76 4.74
CA MET A 21 -11.47 3.28 5.12
C MET A 21 -11.64 3.45 6.64
N THR A 22 -10.87 2.72 7.45
CA THR A 22 -10.86 2.87 8.92
C THR A 22 -9.96 4.01 9.40
N GLY A 23 -9.29 4.72 8.47
CA GLY A 23 -8.34 5.79 8.76
C GLY A 23 -6.94 5.30 9.14
N GLN A 24 -6.66 3.99 9.03
CA GLN A 24 -5.31 3.46 9.24
C GLN A 24 -4.43 3.74 8.03
N ARG A 25 -3.18 4.13 8.26
CA ARG A 25 -2.21 4.46 7.22
C ARG A 25 -1.07 3.45 7.22
N TYR A 26 -0.74 2.93 6.05
CA TYR A 26 0.33 1.95 5.86
C TYR A 26 1.40 2.52 4.94
N ILE A 27 2.67 2.45 5.37
CA ILE A 27 3.80 2.69 4.48
C ILE A 27 4.11 1.42 3.72
N ILE A 28 4.28 1.58 2.41
CA ILE A 28 4.67 0.50 1.51
C ILE A 28 5.95 0.92 0.81
N GLU A 29 7.02 0.15 1.05
CA GLU A 29 8.29 0.27 0.32
C GLU A 29 8.54 -0.94 -0.57
N ARG A 30 7.96 -2.08 -0.21
CA ARG A 30 8.10 -3.31 -0.98
C ARG A 30 6.90 -4.20 -0.75
N ILE A 31 6.43 -4.82 -1.82
CA ILE A 31 5.38 -5.83 -1.79
C ILE A 31 5.87 -7.16 -2.35
N LEU A 32 5.20 -8.24 -1.98
CA LEU A 32 5.32 -9.53 -2.65
C LEU A 32 4.43 -9.53 -3.90
N HIS A 33 5.03 -9.79 -5.06
CA HIS A 33 4.26 -10.01 -6.28
C HIS A 33 3.63 -11.40 -6.25
N THR A 34 2.32 -11.42 -6.12
CA THR A 34 1.48 -12.63 -6.11
C THR A 34 0.29 -12.42 -7.05
N ASN A 35 -0.29 -13.52 -7.52
CA ASN A 35 -1.56 -13.52 -8.28
C ASN A 35 -2.79 -13.25 -7.38
N ASP A 36 -2.58 -12.85 -6.12
CA ASP A 36 -3.65 -12.49 -5.21
C ASP A 36 -4.13 -11.07 -5.52
N GLU A 37 -5.27 -10.93 -6.20
CA GLU A 37 -5.81 -9.62 -6.57
C GLU A 37 -6.45 -8.89 -5.38
N LYS A 38 -6.81 -9.61 -4.33
CA LYS A 38 -7.55 -9.07 -3.17
C LYS A 38 -6.64 -8.52 -2.10
N HIS A 39 -5.42 -9.03 -2.01
CA HIS A 39 -4.48 -8.68 -0.95
C HIS A 39 -3.17 -8.08 -1.46
N ILE A 40 -2.66 -7.11 -0.70
CA ILE A 40 -1.33 -6.55 -0.86
C ILE A 40 -0.47 -7.03 0.30
N HIS A 41 0.48 -7.89 -0.03
CA HIS A 41 1.47 -8.39 0.91
C HIS A 41 2.64 -7.41 0.98
N ILE A 42 2.64 -6.55 1.99
CA ILE A 42 3.69 -5.58 2.26
C ILE A 42 4.84 -6.34 2.95
N LEU A 43 6.04 -6.29 2.37
CA LEU A 43 7.27 -6.89 2.92
C LEU A 43 8.13 -5.88 3.67
N LYS A 44 8.00 -4.59 3.34
CA LYS A 44 8.70 -3.48 4.00
C LYS A 44 7.76 -2.30 4.22
N PRO A 45 7.79 -1.69 5.41
CA PRO A 45 8.79 -1.85 6.49
C PRO A 45 8.58 -3.09 7.39
N LYS A 46 7.41 -3.73 7.33
CA LYS A 46 7.07 -4.93 8.09
C LYS A 46 6.14 -5.82 7.26
N ASP A 47 6.17 -7.12 7.52
CA ASP A 47 5.25 -8.09 6.94
C ASP A 47 3.81 -7.80 7.40
N VAL A 48 2.99 -7.29 6.48
CA VAL A 48 1.58 -6.97 6.68
C VAL A 48 0.80 -7.38 5.42
N VAL A 49 -0.42 -7.87 5.61
CA VAL A 49 -1.36 -8.14 4.53
C VAL A 49 -2.47 -7.11 4.61
N LEU A 50 -2.69 -6.38 3.51
CA LEU A 50 -3.70 -5.34 3.40
C LEU A 50 -4.76 -5.75 2.36
N ASP A 51 -6.03 -5.68 2.75
CA ASP A 51 -7.16 -5.90 1.84
C ASP A 51 -7.32 -4.71 0.89
N VAL A 52 -7.31 -4.95 -0.42
CA VAL A 52 -7.44 -3.90 -1.44
C VAL A 52 -8.78 -3.16 -1.32
N ASP A 53 -9.85 -3.87 -0.97
CA ASP A 53 -11.18 -3.28 -0.78
C ASP A 53 -11.24 -2.28 0.38
N THR A 54 -10.31 -2.38 1.33
CA THR A 54 -10.22 -1.46 2.47
C THR A 54 -9.45 -0.19 2.15
N ILE A 55 -8.78 -0.11 0.99
CA ILE A 55 -7.98 1.04 0.60
C ILE A 55 -8.88 2.18 0.14
N LYS A 56 -8.75 3.31 0.83
CA LYS A 56 -9.42 4.57 0.53
C LYS A 56 -8.62 5.39 -0.46
N ASP A 57 -7.33 5.59 -0.20
CA ASP A 57 -6.49 6.47 -1.00
C ASP A 57 -5.00 6.07 -0.98
N ILE A 58 -4.24 6.54 -1.97
CA ILE A 58 -2.78 6.40 -2.07
C ILE A 58 -2.16 7.80 -1.97
N ASP A 59 -1.33 8.00 -0.97
CA ASP A 59 -0.56 9.23 -0.80
C ASP A 59 0.89 9.00 -1.19
N GLU A 60 1.33 9.68 -2.24
CA GLU A 60 2.68 9.61 -2.78
C GLU A 60 3.62 10.69 -2.19
N ASN A 61 3.08 11.68 -1.46
CA ASN A 61 3.80 12.89 -1.06
C ASN A 61 4.04 12.98 0.47
N HIS A 62 3.13 12.50 1.31
CA HIS A 62 3.28 12.57 2.77
C HIS A 62 3.69 11.20 3.34
N LEU A 63 4.98 10.88 3.27
CA LEU A 63 5.51 9.54 3.60
C LEU A 63 6.11 9.43 5.01
N ASP A 64 6.12 10.53 5.77
CA ASP A 64 6.77 10.65 7.07
C ASP A 64 5.80 10.51 8.26
N ASP A 65 4.50 10.41 8.01
CA ASP A 65 3.44 10.53 9.03
C ASP A 65 2.56 9.27 9.10
N ALA A 66 3.21 8.10 9.17
CA ALA A 66 2.53 6.82 9.31
C ALA A 66 3.05 6.11 10.54
N THR A 67 2.11 5.82 11.44
CA THR A 67 2.35 5.30 12.80
C THR A 67 2.71 3.81 12.81
#